data_AF-A0A1X1W7P5-F1
#
_entry.id   AF-A0A1X1W7P5-F1
#
_cell.length_a   1.000
_cell.length_b   1.000
_cell.length_c   1.000
_cell.angle_alpha   90.00
_cell.angle_beta   90.00
_cell.angle_gamma   90.00
#
_symmetry.space_group_name_H-M   'P 1'
#
loop_
_entity.id
_entity.type
_entity.pdbx_description
1 polymer ?
#
loop_
_entity_poly.entity_id
_entity_poly.type
_entity_poly.pdbx_seq_one_letter_code
_entity_poly.pdbx_strand_id
1 'polypeptide(L)'
;MSNDRDFAEKRLDKPGAFRAAALYGVAVVALAGLAFVFYAFGARESVYAASLVPLFLFLGGAGALFRAYRVWRAGGGWVAWQGIAWFLLLLMLVALAIPGSAFMVDGVR
;
A
#
# COMPACT_ATOMS: atom_id res chain seq x y z
N MET A 1 11.60 10.76 21.83
CA MET A 1 12.67 10.03 21.14
C MET A 1 12.58 8.57 21.60
N SER A 2 12.60 7.57 20.71
CA SER A 2 12.75 6.17 21.15
C SER A 2 14.06 6.04 21.92
N ASN A 3 14.06 5.30 23.02
CA ASN A 3 15.26 5.12 23.82
C ASN A 3 16.09 3.97 23.21
N ASP A 4 17.42 3.98 23.33
CA ASP A 4 18.27 2.93 22.75
C ASP A 4 17.91 1.52 23.28
N ARG A 5 17.36 1.48 24.51
CA ARG A 5 16.81 0.25 25.10
C ARG A 5 15.64 -0.34 24.30
N ASP A 6 14.83 0.47 23.64
CA ASP A 6 13.71 -0.04 22.82
C ASP A 6 14.23 -0.87 21.63
N PHE A 7 15.38 -0.50 21.07
CA PHE A 7 16.02 -1.25 19.98
C PHE A 7 16.71 -2.51 20.51
N ALA A 8 17.40 -2.43 21.65
CA ALA A 8 18.07 -3.57 22.27
C ALA A 8 17.06 -4.65 22.73
N GLU A 9 15.93 -4.23 23.31
CA GLU A 9 14.87 -5.12 23.79
C GLU A 9 13.84 -5.49 22.69
N LYS A 10 14.03 -4.98 21.46
CA LYS A 10 13.09 -5.15 20.32
C LYS A 10 11.65 -4.71 20.65
N ARG A 11 11.48 -3.74 21.55
CA ARG A 11 10.18 -3.13 21.91
C ARG A 11 9.76 -2.07 20.88
N LEU A 12 9.80 -2.45 19.62
CA LEU A 12 9.50 -1.55 18.50
C LEU A 12 7.99 -1.40 18.27
N ASP A 13 7.21 -2.36 18.76
CA ASP A 13 5.76 -2.35 18.64
C ASP A 13 5.10 -1.74 19.88
N LYS A 14 4.00 -1.02 19.66
CA LYS A 14 3.22 -0.40 20.73
C LYS A 14 1.76 -0.86 20.64
N PRO A 15 1.07 -1.02 21.79
CA PRO A 15 -0.29 -1.52 21.79
C PRO A 15 -1.19 -0.68 20.87
N GLY A 16 -1.94 -1.36 19.98
CA GLY A 16 -2.87 -0.73 19.04
C GLY A 16 -2.27 -0.30 17.69
N ALA A 17 -0.93 -0.18 17.56
CA ALA A 17 -0.29 0.21 16.31
C ALA A 17 -0.54 -0.80 15.18
N PHE A 18 -0.47 -2.10 15.49
CA PHE A 18 -0.75 -3.18 14.54
C PHE A 18 -2.17 -3.10 13.97
N ARG A 19 -3.18 -3.00 14.84
CA ARG A 19 -4.60 -2.95 14.42
C ARG A 19 -4.86 -1.73 13.52
N ALA A 20 -4.30 -0.57 13.86
CA ALA A 20 -4.45 0.63 13.06
C ALA A 20 -3.78 0.50 11.68
N ALA A 21 -2.57 -0.06 11.61
CA ALA A 21 -1.87 -0.32 10.35
C ALA A 21 -2.61 -1.35 9.48
N ALA A 22 -3.14 -2.41 10.10
CA ALA A 22 -3.91 -3.44 9.41
C ALA A 22 -5.22 -2.89 8.81
N LEU A 23 -6.00 -2.13 9.58
CA LEU A 23 -7.24 -1.51 9.09
C LEU A 23 -6.97 -0.53 7.95
N TYR A 24 -5.90 0.25 8.04
CA TYR A 24 -5.48 1.12 6.94
C TYR A 24 -5.13 0.31 5.69
N GLY A 25 -4.34 -0.75 5.83
CA GLY A 25 -3.99 -1.64 4.73
C GLY A 25 -5.21 -2.24 4.05
N VAL A 26 -6.15 -2.77 4.84
CA VAL A 26 -7.43 -3.31 4.35
C VAL A 26 -8.22 -2.25 3.58
N ALA A 27 -8.30 -1.01 4.09
CA ALA A 27 -9.00 0.07 3.40
C ALA A 27 -8.36 0.40 2.04
N VAL A 28 -7.02 0.47 1.97
CA VAL A 28 -6.30 0.70 0.70
C VAL A 28 -6.53 -0.46 -0.28
N VAL A 29 -6.43 -1.70 0.19
CA VAL A 29 -6.67 -2.89 -0.66
C VAL A 29 -8.11 -2.90 -1.17
N ALA A 30 -9.09 -2.52 -0.35
CA ALA A 30 -10.48 -2.41 -0.78
C ALA A 30 -10.65 -1.35 -1.89
N LEU A 31 -10.03 -0.18 -1.76
CA LEU A 31 -10.05 0.85 -2.81
C LEU A 31 -9.41 0.37 -4.11
N ALA A 32 -8.26 -0.30 -4.02
CA ALA A 32 -7.61 -0.91 -5.18
C ALA A 32 -8.49 -2.01 -5.82
N GLY A 33 -9.18 -2.81 -5.00
CA GLY A 33 -10.13 -3.81 -5.45
C GLY A 33 -11.33 -3.20 -6.17
N LEU A 34 -11.89 -2.09 -5.67
CA LEU A 34 -12.96 -1.35 -6.35
C LEU A 34 -12.49 -0.81 -7.71
N ALA A 35 -11.27 -0.27 -7.78
CA ALA A 35 -10.68 0.16 -9.04
C ALA A 35 -10.50 -0.99 -10.02
N PHE A 36 -10.10 -2.16 -9.53
CA PHE A 36 -9.98 -3.37 -10.35
C PHE A 36 -11.32 -3.85 -10.88
N VAL A 37 -12.37 -3.86 -10.05
CA VAL A 37 -13.75 -4.19 -10.46
C VAL A 37 -14.23 -3.20 -11.53
N PHE A 38 -14.01 -1.90 -11.33
CA PHE A 38 -14.35 -0.88 -12.32
C PHE A 38 -13.66 -1.13 -13.67
N TYR A 39 -12.35 -1.42 -13.67
CA TYR A 39 -11.62 -1.78 -14.88
C TYR A 39 -12.18 -3.05 -15.53
N ALA A 40 -12.36 -4.13 -14.76
CA ALA A 40 -12.74 -5.44 -15.26
C ALA A 40 -14.13 -5.47 -15.92
N PHE A 41 -15.08 -4.66 -15.42
CA PHE A 41 -16.47 -4.70 -15.85
C PHE A 41 -16.95 -3.43 -16.59
N GLY A 42 -16.21 -2.32 -16.54
CA GLY A 42 -16.65 -1.04 -17.10
C GLY A 42 -15.72 -0.43 -18.16
N ALA A 43 -14.41 -0.66 -18.06
CA ALA A 43 -13.42 0.07 -18.85
C ALA A 43 -12.22 -0.81 -19.26
N ARG A 44 -12.49 -2.03 -19.73
CA ARG A 44 -11.47 -3.07 -19.97
C ARG A 44 -10.43 -2.69 -21.04
N GLU A 45 -10.77 -1.76 -21.92
CA GLU A 45 -9.87 -1.24 -22.97
C GLU A 45 -9.13 0.03 -22.55
N SER A 46 -9.27 0.45 -21.29
CA SER A 46 -8.64 1.66 -20.79
C SER A 46 -7.43 1.33 -19.94
N VAL A 47 -6.23 1.60 -20.48
CA VAL A 47 -4.97 1.57 -19.72
C VAL A 47 -5.02 2.51 -18.51
N TYR A 48 -5.71 3.64 -18.63
CA TYR A 48 -5.91 4.57 -17.52
C TYR A 48 -6.72 3.94 -16.38
N ALA A 49 -7.83 3.26 -16.70
CA ALA A 49 -8.62 2.55 -15.69
C ALA A 49 -7.81 1.40 -15.05
N ALA A 50 -7.05 0.65 -15.85
CA ALA A 50 -6.15 -0.40 -15.35
C ALA A 50 -5.08 0.14 -14.40
N SER A 51 -4.57 1.35 -14.67
CA SER A 51 -3.52 2.02 -13.88
C SER A 51 -4.00 2.52 -12.52
N LEU A 52 -5.31 2.63 -12.29
CA LEU A 52 -5.85 3.04 -10.99
C LEU A 52 -5.51 2.05 -9.86
N VAL A 53 -5.42 0.75 -10.19
CA VAL A 53 -5.10 -0.30 -9.20
C VAL A 53 -3.70 -0.10 -8.60
N PRO A 54 -2.60 -0.10 -9.39
CA PRO A 54 -1.28 0.18 -8.84
C PRO A 54 -1.16 1.60 -8.28
N LEU A 55 -1.90 2.59 -8.80
CA LEU A 55 -1.90 3.95 -8.26
C LEU A 55 -2.42 4.02 -6.82
N PHE A 56 -3.57 3.40 -6.51
CA PHE A 56 -4.11 3.40 -5.14
C PHE A 56 -3.19 2.65 -4.18
N LEU A 57 -2.59 1.53 -4.61
CA LEU A 57 -1.62 0.79 -3.82
C LEU A 57 -0.34 1.60 -3.57
N PHE A 58 0.16 2.33 -4.58
CA PHE A 58 1.32 3.21 -4.45
C PHE A 58 1.07 4.34 -3.45
N LEU A 59 -0.04 5.09 -3.62
CA LEU A 59 -0.41 6.17 -2.71
C LEU A 59 -0.63 5.65 -1.29
N GLY A 60 -1.26 4.49 -1.15
CA GLY A 60 -1.45 3.83 0.13
C GLY A 60 -0.13 3.45 0.80
N GLY A 61 0.81 2.85 0.05
CA GLY A 61 2.15 2.50 0.52
C GLY A 61 2.97 3.72 0.91
N ALA A 62 2.99 4.76 0.09
CA ALA A 62 3.65 6.03 0.39
C ALA A 62 3.06 6.71 1.64
N GLY A 63 1.72 6.72 1.76
CA GLY A 63 1.03 7.21 2.95
C GLY A 63 1.38 6.42 4.22
N ALA A 64 1.54 5.10 4.11
CA ALA A 64 1.99 4.26 5.21
C ALA A 64 3.45 4.53 5.61
N LEU A 65 4.37 4.76 4.65
CA LEU A 65 5.75 5.18 4.95
C LEU A 65 5.78 6.54 5.64
N PHE A 66 5.00 7.51 5.15
CA PHE A 66 4.90 8.83 5.78
C PHE A 66 4.38 8.72 7.21
N ARG A 67 3.36 7.88 7.46
CA ARG A 67 2.89 7.61 8.82
C ARG A 67 3.93 6.88 9.67
N ALA A 68 4.64 5.91 9.12
CA ALA A 68 5.73 5.24 9.82
C ALA A 68 6.79 6.25 10.28
N TYR A 69 7.19 7.17 9.40
CA TYR A 69 8.14 8.24 9.74
C TYR A 69 7.59 9.16 10.83
N ARG A 70 6.35 9.65 10.69
CA ARG A 70 5.74 10.53 11.70
C ARG A 70 5.63 9.85 13.07
N VAL A 71 5.19 8.59 13.10
CA VAL A 71 5.05 7.80 14.33
C VAL A 71 6.42 7.53 14.94
N TRP A 72 7.43 7.20 14.13
CA TRP A 72 8.81 7.05 14.59
C TRP A 72 9.35 8.33 15.22
N ARG A 73 9.15 9.49 14.57
CA ARG A 73 9.56 10.80 15.13
C ARG A 73 8.86 11.10 16.46
N ALA A 74 7.62 10.67 16.63
CA ALA A 74 6.87 10.80 17.88
C ALA A 74 7.22 9.72 18.94
N GLY A 75 8.13 8.78 18.65
CA GLY A 75 8.47 7.67 19.53
C GLY A 75 7.37 6.61 19.65
N GLY A 76 6.45 6.52 18.69
CA GLY A 76 5.37 5.52 18.64
C GLY A 76 5.79 4.16 18.05
N GLY A 77 4.83 3.25 17.86
CA GLY A 77 5.05 1.93 17.22
C GLY A 77 5.05 2.03 15.70
N TRP A 78 6.23 2.05 15.07
CA TRP A 78 6.38 2.34 13.63
C TRP A 78 6.51 1.09 12.75
N VAL A 79 6.88 -0.06 13.32
CA VAL A 79 7.21 -1.28 12.56
C VAL A 79 6.01 -1.79 11.78
N ALA A 80 4.81 -1.80 12.38
CA ALA A 80 3.59 -2.21 11.69
C ALA A 80 3.27 -1.31 10.49
N TRP A 81 3.50 0.00 10.62
CA TRP A 81 3.32 0.96 9.52
C TRP A 81 4.30 0.75 8.37
N GLN A 82 5.55 0.40 8.68
CA GLN A 82 6.51 0.02 7.63
C GLN A 82 6.16 -1.33 7.00
N GLY A 83 5.75 -2.32 7.78
CA GLY A 83 5.33 -3.63 7.26
C GLY A 83 4.18 -3.50 6.27
N ILE A 84 3.14 -2.73 6.62
CA ILE A 84 2.02 -2.51 5.70
C ILE A 84 2.42 -1.67 4.48
N ALA A 85 3.34 -0.71 4.63
CA ALA A 85 3.87 0.03 3.49
C ALA A 85 4.56 -0.90 2.48
N TRP A 86 5.47 -1.75 2.96
CA TRP A 86 6.16 -2.72 2.10
C TRP A 86 5.20 -3.69 1.44
N PHE A 87 4.22 -4.20 2.19
CA PHE A 87 3.18 -5.06 1.63
C PHE A 87 2.44 -4.37 0.48
N LEU A 88 1.97 -3.13 0.66
CA LEU A 88 1.24 -2.38 -0.37
C LEU A 88 2.11 -2.06 -1.58
N LEU A 89 3.39 -1.72 -1.38
CA LEU A 89 4.32 -1.44 -2.47
C LEU A 89 4.69 -2.70 -3.26
N LEU A 90 4.87 -3.84 -2.60
CA LEU A 90 5.08 -5.12 -3.30
C LEU A 90 3.83 -5.52 -4.09
N LEU A 91 2.65 -5.38 -3.49
CA LEU A 91 1.38 -5.64 -4.17
C LEU A 91 1.18 -4.70 -5.37
N MET A 92 1.63 -3.44 -5.26
CA MET A 92 1.64 -2.50 -6.37
C MET A 92 2.51 -2.98 -7.53
N LEU A 93 3.72 -3.49 -7.27
CA LEU A 93 4.59 -4.03 -8.32
C LEU A 93 3.93 -5.20 -9.05
N VAL A 94 3.25 -6.09 -8.32
CA VAL A 94 2.47 -7.17 -8.92
C VAL A 94 1.31 -6.61 -9.75
N ALA A 95 0.61 -5.59 -9.24
CA ALA A 95 -0.52 -4.95 -9.92
C ALA A 95 -0.13 -4.18 -11.20
N LEU A 96 1.16 -3.85 -11.41
CA LEU A 96 1.62 -3.27 -12.69
C LEU A 96 1.41 -4.20 -13.89
N ALA A 97 1.28 -5.52 -13.66
CA ALA A 97 0.90 -6.46 -14.71
C ALA A 97 -0.47 -6.14 -15.33
N ILE A 98 -1.38 -5.50 -14.59
CA ILE A 98 -2.73 -5.15 -15.06
C ILE A 98 -2.66 -4.14 -16.22
N PRO A 99 -2.14 -2.90 -16.05
CA PRO A 99 -1.99 -1.97 -17.16
C PRO A 99 -0.98 -2.45 -18.20
N GLY A 100 0.05 -3.23 -17.82
CA GLY A 100 0.97 -3.85 -18.77
C GLY A 100 0.25 -4.77 -19.77
N SER A 101 -0.69 -5.60 -19.28
CA SER A 101 -1.50 -6.46 -20.14
C SER A 101 -2.47 -5.68 -21.03
N ALA A 102 -3.09 -4.63 -20.51
CA ALA A 102 -3.98 -3.74 -21.29
C ALA A 102 -3.22 -3.06 -22.44
N PHE A 103 -2.03 -2.51 -22.15
CA PHE A 103 -1.19 -1.85 -23.16
C PHE A 103 -0.77 -2.80 -24.30
N MET A 104 -0.46 -4.06 -23.97
CA MET A 104 -0.12 -5.08 -24.99
C MET A 104 -1.31 -5.41 -25.89
N VAL A 105 -2.54 -5.43 -25.36
CA VAL A 105 -3.76 -5.66 -26.16
C VAL A 105 -4.03 -4.47 -27.09
N ASP A 106 -3.86 -3.24 -26.60
CA ASP A 106 -4.06 -2.03 -27.41
C ASP A 106 -3.02 -1.90 -28.52
N GLY A 107 -1.77 -2.30 -28.29
CA GLY A 107 -0.70 -2.22 -29.29
C GLY A 107 -0.80 -3.21 -30.46
N VAL A 108 -1.71 -4.18 -30.41
CA VAL A 108 -1.92 -5.19 -31.47
C VAL A 108 -3.10 -4.81 -32.38
N ARG A 109 -3.90 -3.80 -32.01
CA ARG A 109 -5.03 -3.31 -32.80
C ARG A 109 -4.63 -2.14 -33.70
#